data_AF-A0A8T3LWC3-F1
#
_entry.id   AF-A0A8T3LWC3-F1
#
_cell.length_a   1.000
_cell.length_b   1.000
_cell.length_c   1.000
_cell.angle_alpha   90.00
_cell.angle_beta   90.00
_cell.angle_gamma   90.00
#
_symmetry.space_group_name_H-M   'P 1'
#
loop_
_entity.id
_entity.type
_entity.pdbx_description
1 polymer ?
#
loop_
_entity_poly.entity_id
_entity_poly.type
_entity_poly.pdbx_seq_one_letter_code
_entity_poly.pdbx_strand_id
1 'polypeptide(L)'
;MNEQRTLDCSTADELAAAYAFGALDSDDDRAMSAHLATCDQPHAEAREMIGAAAVLPAMLEPVAPSAALRDRLMATVAATPQEHRPAATATLVRQPVPVAEPQRAWWQFGPLPAALAAMGLAAAVGFGAWGASANNQVAERDAALRAIASADSIHAASGAVGSGWVIESGDVAMFMA
;
A
#
# COMPACT_ATOMS: atom_id res chain seq x y z
N MET A 1 30.97 6.40 21.37
CA MET A 1 31.54 5.96 20.07
C MET A 1 30.40 5.29 19.31
N ASN A 2 29.95 5.83 18.18
CA ASN A 2 29.03 5.14 17.27
C ASN A 2 29.87 4.49 16.19
N GLU A 3 30.28 3.24 16.40
CA GLU A 3 30.85 2.43 15.34
C GLU A 3 29.69 1.90 14.51
N GLN A 4 29.47 2.48 13.33
CA GLN A 4 28.47 1.98 12.39
C GLN A 4 28.98 0.64 11.82
N ARG A 5 28.42 -0.47 12.29
CA ARG A 5 28.63 -1.78 11.70
C ARG A 5 28.08 -1.76 10.27
N THR A 6 28.92 -2.11 9.30
CA THR A 6 28.50 -2.30 7.90
C THR A 6 28.18 -3.77 7.67
N LEU A 7 27.00 -4.07 7.13
CA LEU A 7 26.60 -5.43 6.76
C LEU A 7 26.84 -5.68 5.27
N ASP A 8 27.30 -6.89 4.94
CA ASP A 8 27.28 -7.43 3.59
C ASP A 8 25.96 -8.18 3.33
N CYS A 9 25.72 -8.56 2.07
CA CYS A 9 24.45 -9.16 1.68
C CYS A 9 24.21 -10.53 2.34
N SER A 10 25.25 -11.35 2.49
CA SER A 10 25.11 -12.66 3.15
C SER A 10 24.74 -12.52 4.62
N THR A 11 25.40 -11.60 5.34
CA THR A 11 25.08 -11.36 6.75
C THR A 11 23.68 -10.77 6.89
N ALA A 12 23.26 -9.89 5.97
CA ALA A 12 21.89 -9.37 5.95
C ALA A 12 20.86 -10.49 5.76
N ASP A 13 21.11 -11.43 4.84
CA ASP A 13 20.22 -12.58 4.64
C ASP A 13 20.19 -13.50 5.87
N GLU A 14 21.32 -13.77 6.52
CA GLU A 14 21.38 -14.55 7.77
C GLU A 14 20.60 -13.90 8.93
N LEU A 15 20.59 -12.57 9.00
CA LEU A 15 19.88 -11.80 10.03
C LEU A 15 18.41 -11.53 9.68
N ALA A 16 17.93 -11.93 8.49
CA ALA A 16 16.62 -11.61 7.96
C ALA A 16 15.46 -11.94 8.91
N ALA A 17 15.45 -13.15 9.47
CA ALA A 17 14.39 -13.57 10.38
C ALA A 17 14.42 -12.79 11.70
N ALA A 18 15.60 -12.61 12.29
CA ALA A 18 15.75 -11.87 13.54
C ALA A 18 15.35 -10.39 13.36
N TYR A 19 15.71 -9.79 12.22
CA TYR A 19 15.26 -8.44 11.87
C TYR A 19 13.73 -8.35 11.75
N ALA A 20 13.12 -9.26 10.97
CA ALA A 20 11.68 -9.27 10.74
C ALA A 20 10.85 -9.37 12.03
N PHE A 21 11.35 -10.11 13.04
CA PHE A 21 10.68 -10.28 14.33
C PHE A 21 11.14 -9.29 15.41
N GLY A 22 11.97 -8.29 15.06
CA GLY A 22 12.46 -7.30 16.01
C GLY A 22 13.34 -7.89 17.12
N ALA A 23 14.08 -8.95 16.80
CA ALA A 23 14.92 -9.72 17.73
C ALA A 23 16.42 -9.36 17.64
N LEU A 24 16.80 -8.40 16.80
CA LEU A 24 18.16 -7.88 16.73
C LEU A 24 18.46 -6.92 17.89
N ASP A 25 19.75 -6.77 18.21
CA ASP A 25 20.20 -5.66 19.04
C ASP A 25 20.13 -4.32 18.28
N SER A 26 20.26 -3.21 19.00
CA SER A 26 20.10 -1.86 18.43
C SER A 26 21.14 -1.49 17.37
N ASP A 27 22.32 -2.08 17.42
CA ASP A 27 23.38 -1.78 16.45
C ASP A 27 23.15 -2.57 15.16
N ASP A 28 22.75 -3.84 15.27
CA ASP A 28 22.42 -4.69 14.13
C ASP A 28 21.12 -4.28 13.44
N ASP A 29 20.09 -3.88 14.19
CA ASP A 29 18.84 -3.35 13.64
C ASP A 29 19.08 -2.09 12.78
N ARG A 30 19.94 -1.19 13.28
CA ARG A 30 20.34 0.03 12.56
C ARG A 30 21.17 -0.31 11.32
N ALA A 31 22.10 -1.24 11.43
CA ALA A 31 22.94 -1.66 10.31
C ALA A 31 22.12 -2.35 9.21
N MET A 32 21.16 -3.20 9.58
CA MET A 32 20.23 -3.89 8.68
C MET A 32 19.32 -2.89 7.97
N SER A 33 18.72 -1.96 8.71
CA SER A 33 17.88 -0.91 8.13
C SER A 33 18.66 -0.02 7.15
N ALA A 34 19.92 0.31 7.46
CA ALA A 34 20.78 1.07 6.56
C ALA A 34 21.17 0.28 5.30
N HIS A 35 21.47 -1.01 5.43
CA HIS A 35 21.78 -1.90 4.31
C HIS A 35 20.59 -2.03 3.37
N LEU A 36 19.40 -2.38 3.88
CA LEU A 36 18.18 -2.56 3.08
C LEU A 36 17.71 -1.27 2.38
N ALA A 37 18.03 -0.10 2.95
CA ALA A 37 17.69 1.19 2.34
C ALA A 37 18.53 1.53 1.10
N THR A 38 19.69 0.89 0.93
CA THR A 38 20.69 1.27 -0.09
C THR A 38 21.11 0.11 -0.99
N CYS A 39 20.90 -1.13 -0.57
CA CYS A 39 21.27 -2.32 -1.32
C CYS A 39 20.27 -2.64 -2.42
N ASP A 40 20.77 -2.84 -3.65
CA ASP A 40 19.96 -3.20 -4.82
C ASP A 40 19.61 -4.70 -4.87
N GLN A 41 20.14 -5.52 -3.96
CA GLN A 41 19.81 -6.94 -3.92
C GLN A 41 18.38 -7.16 -3.43
N PRO A 42 17.67 -8.16 -3.96
CA PRO A 42 16.25 -8.33 -3.68
C PRO A 42 15.93 -8.82 -2.26
N HIS A 43 16.90 -9.33 -1.49
CA HIS A 43 16.73 -9.87 -0.13
C HIS A 43 15.40 -10.60 0.08
N ALA A 44 15.20 -11.67 -0.71
CA ALA A 44 13.91 -12.39 -0.76
C ALA A 44 13.52 -12.92 0.61
N GLU A 45 14.48 -13.49 1.35
CA GLU A 45 14.26 -14.03 2.70
C GLU A 45 13.80 -12.94 3.69
N ALA A 46 14.45 -11.77 3.70
CA ALA A 46 14.03 -10.65 4.53
C ALA A 46 12.60 -10.19 4.19
N ARG A 47 12.26 -10.08 2.90
CA ARG A 47 10.91 -9.69 2.48
C ARG A 47 9.85 -10.71 2.87
N GLU A 48 10.13 -12.00 2.70
CA GLU A 48 9.23 -13.07 3.10
C GLU A 48 8.99 -13.07 4.62
N MET A 49 10.06 -12.95 5.41
CA MET A 49 9.96 -12.94 6.87
C MET A 49 9.25 -11.70 7.40
N ILE A 50 9.53 -10.50 6.86
CA ILE A 50 8.80 -9.27 7.21
C ILE A 50 7.32 -9.41 6.87
N GLY A 51 7.00 -9.99 5.71
CA GLY A 51 5.62 -10.29 5.31
C GLY A 51 4.92 -11.22 6.30
N ALA A 52 5.59 -12.29 6.72
CA ALA A 52 5.08 -13.21 7.74
C ALA A 52 4.86 -12.50 9.10
N ALA A 53 5.84 -11.71 9.55
CA ALA A 53 5.77 -10.95 10.79
C ALA A 53 4.61 -9.95 10.81
N ALA A 54 4.23 -9.37 9.66
CA ALA A 54 3.10 -8.46 9.55
C ALA A 54 1.72 -9.15 9.70
N VAL A 55 1.61 -10.43 9.33
CA VAL A 55 0.34 -11.18 9.34
C VAL A 55 0.13 -11.92 10.66
N LEU A 56 1.20 -12.39 11.31
CA LEU A 56 1.14 -13.17 12.54
C LEU A 56 0.32 -12.53 13.67
N PRO A 57 0.40 -11.20 13.94
CA PRO A 57 -0.40 -10.57 14.98
C PRO A 57 -1.91 -10.69 14.76
N ALA A 58 -2.37 -10.74 13.51
CA ALA A 58 -3.80 -10.89 13.19
C ALA A 58 -4.34 -12.29 13.49
N MET A 59 -3.47 -13.28 13.71
CA MET A 59 -3.82 -14.64 14.09
C MET A 59 -3.99 -14.83 15.60
N LEU A 60 -3.61 -13.82 16.39
CA LEU A 60 -3.71 -13.84 17.85
C LEU A 60 -5.07 -13.31 18.29
N GLU A 61 -5.57 -13.84 19.41
CA GLU A 61 -6.78 -13.30 20.04
C GLU A 61 -6.53 -11.86 20.52
N PRO A 62 -7.31 -10.86 20.06
CA PRO A 62 -7.11 -9.48 20.46
C PRO A 62 -7.37 -9.28 21.95
N VAL A 63 -6.40 -8.69 22.65
CA VAL A 63 -6.58 -8.29 24.06
C VAL A 63 -6.99 -6.83 24.12
N ALA A 64 -8.12 -6.55 24.78
CA ALA A 64 -8.62 -5.19 24.94
C ALA A 64 -7.63 -4.33 25.76
N PRO A 65 -7.18 -3.17 25.24
CA PRO A 65 -6.36 -2.24 26.02
C PRO A 65 -7.17 -1.61 27.15
N SER A 66 -6.50 -1.09 28.18
CA SER A 66 -7.20 -0.37 29.25
C SER A 66 -7.88 0.89 28.73
N ALA A 67 -9.08 1.20 29.23
CA ALA A 67 -9.86 2.35 28.77
C ALA A 67 -9.08 3.68 28.86
N ALA A 68 -8.26 3.85 29.91
CA ALA A 68 -7.43 5.04 30.12
C ALA A 68 -6.17 5.09 29.24
N LEU A 69 -5.80 4.02 28.51
CA LEU A 69 -4.63 4.03 27.63
C LEU A 69 -4.82 5.00 26.48
N ARG A 70 -6.03 5.04 25.90
CA ARG A 70 -6.36 5.93 24.79
C ARG A 70 -6.13 7.39 25.17
N ASP A 71 -6.69 7.81 26.30
CA ASP A 71 -6.63 9.20 26.74
C ASP A 71 -5.19 9.62 27.05
N ARG A 72 -4.41 8.73 27.70
CA ARG A 72 -2.98 8.97 27.96
C ARG A 72 -2.18 9.09 26.67
N LEU A 73 -2.38 8.19 25.71
CA LEU A 73 -1.69 8.24 24.42
C LEU A 73 -2.02 9.52 23.66
N MET A 74 -3.31 9.89 23.59
CA MET A 74 -3.75 11.10 22.90
C MET A 74 -3.22 12.37 23.56
N ALA A 75 -3.15 12.41 24.90
CA ALA A 75 -2.52 13.50 25.62
C ALA A 75 -1.01 13.60 25.32
N THR A 76 -0.30 12.47 25.26
CA THR A 76 1.12 12.44 24.86
C THR A 76 1.31 12.95 23.43
N VAL A 77 0.47 12.53 22.48
CA VAL A 77 0.54 12.99 21.09
C VAL A 77 0.29 14.50 20.99
N ALA A 78 -0.72 15.02 21.69
CA ALA A 78 -1.04 16.45 21.70
C ALA A 78 0.08 17.30 22.32
N ALA A 79 0.80 16.78 23.32
CA ALA A 79 1.90 17.48 23.98
C ALA A 79 3.24 17.36 23.24
N THR A 80 3.41 16.34 22.39
CA THR A 80 4.65 16.12 21.64
C THR A 80 4.65 16.97 20.37
N PRO A 81 5.59 17.91 20.19
CA PRO A 81 5.69 18.69 18.97
C PRO A 81 5.85 17.77 17.75
N GLN A 82 4.93 17.87 16.79
CA GLN A 82 4.99 17.09 15.56
C GLN A 82 5.76 17.89 14.51
N GLU A 83 6.94 17.41 14.11
CA GLU A 83 7.63 17.97 12.95
C GLU A 83 6.75 17.75 11.72
N HIS A 84 6.22 18.84 11.16
CA HIS A 84 5.53 18.80 9.88
C HIS A 84 6.57 18.53 8.80
N ARG A 85 6.81 17.26 8.49
CA ARG A 85 7.46 16.90 7.24
C ARG A 85 6.52 17.35 6.12
N PRO A 86 6.93 18.26 5.22
CA PRO A 86 6.13 18.61 4.06
C PRO A 86 5.69 17.32 3.39
N ALA A 87 4.39 17.17 3.14
CA ALA A 87 3.92 16.05 2.34
C ALA A 87 4.70 16.11 1.04
N ALA A 88 5.63 15.16 0.84
CA ALA A 88 6.26 15.00 -0.44
C ALA A 88 5.09 14.75 -1.38
N THR A 89 4.81 15.71 -2.25
CA THR A 89 3.87 15.54 -3.36
C THR A 89 4.52 14.47 -4.21
N ALA A 90 4.26 13.20 -3.87
CA ALA A 90 4.55 12.09 -4.73
C ALA A 90 3.58 12.26 -5.89
N THR A 91 3.99 13.09 -6.85
CA THR A 91 3.47 13.04 -8.19
C THR A 91 3.71 11.60 -8.61
N LEU A 92 2.67 10.77 -8.50
CA LEU A 92 2.64 9.48 -9.15
C LEU A 92 2.72 9.81 -10.63
N VAL A 93 3.95 9.93 -11.13
CA VAL A 93 4.22 9.89 -12.55
C VAL A 93 3.79 8.49 -12.92
N ARG A 94 2.55 8.37 -13.38
CA ARG A 94 2.05 7.19 -14.06
C ARG A 94 2.96 7.06 -15.26
N GLN A 95 4.04 6.30 -15.10
CA GLN A 95 4.93 5.99 -16.20
C GLN A 95 4.03 5.26 -17.20
N PRO A 96 3.77 5.84 -18.38
CA PRO A 96 3.02 5.13 -19.39
C PRO A 96 3.87 3.92 -19.72
N VAL A 97 3.43 2.73 -19.31
CA VAL A 97 4.02 1.49 -19.81
C VAL A 97 3.89 1.61 -21.33
N PRO A 98 5.00 1.69 -22.09
CA PRO A 98 4.90 1.74 -23.53
C PRO A 98 4.21 0.44 -23.93
N VAL A 99 2.97 0.56 -24.41
CA VAL A 99 2.31 -0.52 -25.12
C VAL A 99 3.13 -0.65 -26.39
N ALA A 100 4.11 -1.57 -26.38
CA ALA A 100 4.88 -1.89 -27.57
C ALA A 100 3.87 -2.30 -28.64
N GLU A 101 3.67 -1.43 -29.64
CA GLU A 101 2.91 -1.81 -30.81
C GLU A 101 3.58 -3.06 -31.39
N PRO A 102 2.82 -4.15 -31.62
CA PRO A 102 3.38 -5.31 -32.28
C PRO A 102 3.76 -4.89 -33.70
N GLN A 103 5.04 -4.55 -33.87
CA GLN A 103 5.69 -4.30 -35.13
C GLN A 103 5.37 -5.49 -36.03
N ARG A 104 4.64 -5.21 -37.11
CA ARG A 104 4.11 -6.18 -38.08
C ARG A 104 5.27 -6.86 -38.81
N ALA A 105 5.91 -7.82 -38.17
CA ALA A 105 6.87 -8.74 -38.78
C ALA A 105 6.17 -10.07 -39.13
N TRP A 106 5.04 -9.98 -39.83
CA TRP A 106 4.14 -11.10 -40.11
C TRP A 106 4.52 -11.97 -41.33
N TRP A 107 5.63 -11.70 -42.03
CA TRP A 107 5.95 -12.36 -43.31
C TRP A 107 7.27 -13.16 -43.34
N GLN A 108 7.77 -13.67 -42.21
CA GLN A 108 9.06 -14.39 -42.22
C GLN A 108 9.11 -15.74 -41.51
N PHE A 109 8.00 -16.33 -41.06
CA PHE A 109 8.03 -17.66 -40.45
C PHE A 109 7.04 -18.60 -41.13
N GLY A 110 7.59 -19.66 -41.73
CA GLY A 110 6.84 -20.74 -42.39
C GLY A 110 5.91 -21.51 -41.45
N PRO A 111 5.13 -22.47 -41.97
CA PRO A 111 4.02 -23.07 -41.23
C PRO A 111 4.51 -23.97 -40.10
N LEU A 112 4.38 -23.52 -38.86
CA LEU A 112 4.45 -24.35 -37.65
C LEU A 112 3.02 -24.79 -37.23
N PRO A 113 2.85 -26.03 -36.73
CA PRO A 113 1.57 -26.74 -36.73
C PRO A 113 0.56 -26.19 -35.71
N ALA A 114 -0.72 -26.30 -36.07
CA ALA A 114 -1.92 -25.73 -35.44
C ALA A 114 -2.17 -26.06 -33.94
N ALA A 115 -1.26 -26.75 -33.25
CA ALA A 115 -1.42 -27.14 -31.85
C ALA A 115 -1.19 -25.99 -30.84
N LEU A 116 -0.47 -24.93 -31.20
CA LEU A 116 -0.21 -23.79 -30.30
C LEU A 116 -1.31 -22.71 -30.31
N ALA A 117 -2.17 -22.68 -31.33
CA ALA A 117 -3.21 -21.67 -31.47
C ALA A 117 -4.36 -21.81 -30.46
N ALA A 118 -4.68 -23.05 -30.05
CA ALA A 118 -5.79 -23.31 -29.12
C ALA A 118 -5.47 -22.87 -27.68
N MET A 119 -4.21 -23.02 -27.23
CA MET A 119 -3.80 -22.62 -25.88
C MET A 119 -3.83 -21.09 -25.70
N GLY A 120 -3.41 -20.33 -26.71
CA GLY A 120 -3.45 -18.87 -26.64
C GLY A 120 -4.88 -18.31 -26.53
N LEU A 121 -5.83 -18.91 -27.26
CA LEU A 121 -7.23 -18.48 -27.21
C LEU A 121 -7.87 -18.77 -25.84
N ALA A 122 -7.58 -19.93 -25.26
CA ALA A 122 -8.07 -20.30 -23.93
C ALA A 122 -7.52 -19.36 -22.83
N ALA A 123 -6.23 -19.00 -22.91
CA ALA A 123 -5.63 -18.03 -21.98
C ALA A 123 -6.27 -16.64 -22.09
N ALA A 124 -6.50 -16.14 -23.32
CA ALA A 124 -7.13 -14.84 -23.54
C ALA A 124 -8.57 -14.79 -23.00
N VAL A 125 -9.34 -15.86 -23.18
CA VAL A 125 -10.71 -15.96 -22.64
C VAL A 125 -10.70 -16.07 -21.12
N GLY A 126 -9.80 -16.88 -20.55
CA GLY A 126 -9.65 -17.01 -19.10
C GLY A 126 -9.26 -15.70 -18.41
N PHE A 127 -8.24 -15.01 -18.92
CA PHE A 127 -7.82 -13.71 -18.40
C PHE A 127 -8.87 -12.61 -18.63
N GLY A 128 -9.60 -12.63 -19.77
CA GLY A 128 -10.69 -11.71 -20.04
C GLY A 128 -11.88 -11.90 -19.08
N ALA A 129 -12.29 -13.14 -18.84
CA ALA A 129 -13.38 -13.47 -17.91
C ALA A 129 -13.02 -13.14 -16.45
N TRP A 130 -11.78 -13.40 -16.04
CA TRP A 130 -11.29 -13.05 -14.69
C TRP A 130 -11.13 -11.53 -14.52
N GLY A 131 -10.70 -10.81 -15.56
CA GLY A 131 -10.66 -9.35 -15.55
C GLY A 131 -12.06 -8.71 -15.44
N ALA A 132 -13.06 -9.27 -16.15
CA ALA A 132 -14.43 -8.80 -16.05
C ALA A 132 -15.05 -9.02 -14.66
N SER A 133 -14.77 -10.16 -14.02
CA SER A 133 -15.24 -10.44 -12.66
C SER A 133 -14.53 -9.60 -11.60
N ALA A 134 -13.24 -9.29 -11.79
CA ALA A 134 -12.52 -8.34 -10.95
C ALA A 134 -13.11 -6.91 -11.04
N ASN A 135 -13.52 -6.50 -12.24
CA ASN A 135 -14.10 -5.17 -12.46
C ASN A 135 -15.49 -5.04 -11.79
N ASN A 136 -16.26 -6.12 -11.71
CA ASN A 136 -17.55 -6.12 -11.00
C ASN A 136 -17.39 -5.89 -9.49
N GLN A 137 -16.33 -6.44 -8.87
CA GLN A 137 -16.05 -6.20 -7.44
C GLN A 137 -15.67 -4.75 -7.16
N VAL A 138 -14.94 -4.11 -8.09
CA VAL A 138 -14.60 -2.69 -7.98
C VAL A 138 -15.86 -1.82 -8.15
N ALA A 139 -16.73 -2.16 -9.10
CA ALA A 139 -17.99 -1.44 -9.30
C ALA A 139 -18.93 -1.54 -8.09
N GLU A 140 -19.02 -2.70 -7.44
CA GLU A 140 -19.79 -2.88 -6.19
C GLU A 140 -19.20 -2.09 -5.03
N ARG A 141 -17.87 -2.08 -4.86
CA ARG A 141 -17.20 -1.25 -3.85
C ARG A 141 -17.42 0.24 -4.09
N ASP A 142 -17.29 0.69 -5.32
CA ASP A 142 -17.54 2.09 -5.69
C ASP A 142 -18.99 2.49 -5.48
N ALA A 143 -19.94 1.59 -5.73
CA ALA A 143 -21.35 1.80 -5.44
C ALA A 143 -21.59 1.93 -3.93
N ALA A 144 -20.96 1.06 -3.12
CA ALA A 144 -21.04 1.13 -1.66
C ALA A 144 -20.40 2.42 -1.10
N LEU A 145 -19.23 2.83 -1.62
CA LEU A 145 -18.56 4.07 -1.22
C LEU A 145 -19.38 5.31 -1.62
N ARG A 146 -19.99 5.30 -2.81
CA ARG A 146 -20.94 6.37 -3.21
C ARG A 146 -22.17 6.39 -2.33
N ALA A 147 -22.70 5.24 -1.92
CA ALA A 147 -23.85 5.18 -1.03
C ALA A 147 -23.52 5.80 0.35
N ILE A 148 -22.35 5.49 0.91
CA ILE A 148 -21.86 6.09 2.16
C ILE A 148 -21.60 7.60 1.98
N ALA A 149 -20.96 8.00 0.88
CA ALA A 149 -20.70 9.41 0.58
C ALA A 149 -21.98 10.21 0.26
N SER A 150 -23.05 9.55 -0.19
CA SER A 150 -24.36 10.19 -0.40
C SER A 150 -25.21 10.22 0.85
N ALA A 151 -24.90 9.38 1.86
CA ALA A 151 -25.56 9.41 3.15
C ALA A 151 -25.07 10.58 4.03
N ASP A 152 -23.91 11.15 3.70
CA ASP A 152 -23.28 12.27 4.40
C ASP A 152 -22.90 13.33 3.34
N SER A 153 -23.81 14.25 3.03
CA SER A 153 -23.58 15.26 1.99
C SER A 153 -22.77 16.43 2.55
N ILE A 154 -21.50 16.53 2.11
CA ILE A 154 -20.62 17.65 2.43
C ILE A 154 -20.71 18.68 1.30
N HIS A 155 -21.29 19.85 1.60
CA HIS A 155 -21.43 20.96 0.68
C HIS A 155 -20.48 22.10 1.03
N ALA A 156 -19.71 22.59 0.05
CA ALA A 156 -18.99 23.85 0.19
C ALA A 156 -19.97 25.02 0.07
N ALA A 157 -19.99 25.91 1.06
CA ALA A 157 -20.81 27.12 1.02
C ALA A 157 -19.91 28.35 1.17
N SER A 158 -20.12 29.36 0.31
CA SER A 158 -19.43 30.64 0.42
C SER A 158 -20.42 31.81 0.36
N GLY A 159 -20.17 32.82 1.18
CA GLY A 159 -21.02 34.01 1.29
C GLY A 159 -20.21 35.26 1.61
N ALA A 160 -20.89 36.40 1.71
CA ALA A 160 -20.25 37.71 1.90
C ALA A 160 -19.40 37.82 3.18
N VAL A 161 -19.61 36.92 4.15
CA VAL A 161 -18.92 36.89 5.46
C VAL A 161 -17.84 35.81 5.57
N GLY A 162 -17.62 34.98 4.54
CA GLY A 162 -16.61 33.92 4.53
C GLY A 162 -17.03 32.66 3.76
N SER A 163 -16.17 31.65 3.75
CA SER A 163 -16.45 30.30 3.21
C SER A 163 -16.39 29.26 4.32
N GLY A 164 -17.20 28.21 4.22
CA GLY A 164 -17.21 27.08 5.14
C GLY A 164 -17.81 25.83 4.51
N TRP A 165 -17.84 24.75 5.27
CA TRP A 165 -18.37 23.46 4.87
C TRP A 165 -19.66 23.16 5.67
N VAL A 166 -20.70 22.73 4.97
CA VAL A 166 -21.93 22.19 5.56
C VAL A 166 -21.85 20.68 5.47
N ILE A 167 -21.91 19.99 6.61
CA ILE A 167 -22.09 18.54 6.66
C ILE A 167 -23.54 18.28 7.03
N GLU A 168 -24.27 17.62 6.13
CA GLU A 168 -25.65 17.21 6.35
C GLU A 168 -25.68 15.69 6.58
N SER A 169 -26.11 15.30 7.79
CA SER A 169 -26.22 13.91 8.22
C SER A 169 -27.63 13.65 8.74
N GLY A 170 -28.48 13.05 7.91
CA GLY A 170 -29.91 12.88 8.22
C GLY A 170 -30.65 14.23 8.34
N ASP A 171 -31.31 14.48 9.48
CA ASP A 171 -32.06 15.72 9.74
C ASP A 171 -31.20 16.84 10.36
N VAL A 172 -29.88 16.66 10.47
CA VAL A 172 -28.97 17.60 11.14
C VAL A 172 -27.95 18.13 10.15
N ALA A 173 -27.89 19.47 10.02
CA ALA A 173 -26.86 20.17 9.28
C ALA A 173 -25.91 20.92 10.23
N MET A 174 -24.61 20.69 10.10
CA MET A 174 -23.56 21.36 10.88
C MET A 174 -22.69 22.20 9.95
N PHE A 175 -22.48 23.47 10.32
CA PHE A 175 -21.61 24.41 9.60
C PHE A 175 -20.24 24.52 10.27
N MET A 176 -19.17 24.38 9.50
CA MET A 176 -17.78 24.58 9.92
C MET A 176 -17.12 25.64 9.04
N ALA A 177 -16.66 26.73 9.65
CA ALA A 177 -15.98 27.85 8.98
C ALA A 177 -14.46 27.65 8.95
#